data_AF-A0A5B9DFQ4-F1
#
_entry.id   AF-A0A5B9DFQ4-F1
#
_cell.length_a   1.000
_cell.length_b   1.000
_cell.length_c   1.000
_cell.angle_alpha   90.00
_cell.angle_beta   90.00
_cell.angle_gamma   90.00
#
_symmetry.space_group_name_H-M   'P 1'
#
loop_
_entity.id
_entity.type
_entity.pdbx_description
1 polymer ?
#
loop_
_entity_poly.entity_id
_entity_poly.type
_entity_poly.pdbx_seq_one_letter_code
_entity_poly.pdbx_strand_id
1 'polypeptide(L)'
;DPLGIHTGESIVVAPSQTLSNREYYMLRNTAIKVIRHFGIVGECNIQYALNPHSEEFFIIEVNARLSRSSALASKATGYPLAYVAAKLALGIPLPIIKNSVTGVTTACFEPSLDYCVVKVPRWDLAKFDRVSTKIGSSMKSVGEVMAIGRSFEEAFQKALRMVDENVNGFDPYIKQVNDNDLREPTDKRMFILAAALKKGYSVDKLYELTKIDLWFLNKMKNIIDYYGELEKLNGSMTPQILNHAKQIGFSDKQIAAAVQSTELAVRKLREEYNITPFVKQIDTVAAEWPASTNYLYLTYNGCTHDLQFP
;
A
#
# COMPACT_ATOMS: atom_id res chain seq x y z
N ASP A 1 2.16 -1.57 -9.79
CA ASP A 1 2.27 -1.49 -11.26
C ASP A 1 2.53 -2.87 -11.86
N PRO A 2 2.14 -3.14 -13.12
CA PRO A 2 2.32 -4.46 -13.75
C PRO A 2 3.76 -4.76 -14.18
N LEU A 3 4.00 -6.00 -14.64
CA LEU A 3 5.29 -6.47 -15.16
C LEU A 3 5.85 -5.52 -16.24
N GLY A 4 7.17 -5.32 -16.21
CA GLY A 4 7.88 -4.34 -17.04
C GLY A 4 8.38 -3.14 -16.25
N ILE A 5 7.81 -2.91 -15.06
CA ILE A 5 8.30 -1.94 -14.06
C ILE A 5 8.88 -2.72 -12.88
N HIS A 6 10.12 -2.40 -12.50
CA HIS A 6 10.83 -3.07 -11.42
C HIS A 6 10.04 -2.97 -10.11
N THR A 7 10.05 -4.00 -9.27
CA THR A 7 9.32 -4.03 -7.98
C THR A 7 9.65 -2.82 -7.08
N GLY A 8 10.92 -2.40 -7.11
CA GLY A 8 11.39 -1.17 -6.45
C GLY A 8 10.82 0.14 -7.01
N GLU A 9 10.48 0.19 -8.30
CA GLU A 9 9.81 1.32 -8.97
C GLU A 9 8.28 1.23 -8.90
N SER A 10 7.73 0.11 -8.47
CA SER A 10 6.30 -0.13 -8.44
C SER A 10 5.67 0.32 -7.13
N ILE A 11 4.41 0.75 -7.22
CA ILE A 11 3.49 0.76 -6.08
C ILE A 11 3.12 -0.69 -5.77
N VAL A 12 3.28 -1.08 -4.51
CA VAL A 12 3.13 -2.46 -4.02
C VAL A 12 2.18 -2.47 -2.83
N VAL A 13 1.34 -3.49 -2.74
CA VAL A 13 0.34 -3.66 -1.68
C VAL A 13 0.55 -4.99 -0.96
N ALA A 14 0.38 -5.01 0.36
CA ALA A 14 0.37 -6.23 1.17
C ALA A 14 -0.88 -6.27 2.07
N PRO A 15 -1.58 -7.43 2.18
CA PRO A 15 -1.37 -8.67 1.42
C PRO A 15 -1.81 -8.55 -0.06
N SER A 16 -1.69 -9.65 -0.83
CA SER A 16 -2.24 -9.72 -2.20
C SER A 16 -3.76 -9.54 -2.19
N GLN A 17 -4.30 -8.74 -3.11
CA GLN A 17 -5.73 -8.37 -3.14
C GLN A 17 -6.56 -9.10 -4.19
N THR A 18 -5.94 -9.53 -5.29
CA THR A 18 -6.66 -9.97 -6.51
C THR A 18 -6.37 -11.43 -6.89
N LEU A 19 -5.72 -12.19 -6.00
CA LEU A 19 -5.52 -13.62 -6.18
C LEU A 19 -6.72 -14.38 -5.60
N SER A 20 -7.22 -15.35 -6.34
CA SER A 20 -8.07 -16.39 -5.77
C SER A 20 -7.27 -17.24 -4.78
N ASN A 21 -7.97 -17.91 -3.87
CA ASN A 21 -7.36 -18.84 -2.94
C ASN A 21 -6.51 -19.91 -3.65
N ARG A 22 -7.00 -20.39 -4.81
CA ARG A 22 -6.31 -21.41 -5.60
C ARG A 22 -4.98 -20.90 -6.16
N GLU A 23 -4.98 -19.71 -6.76
CA GLU A 23 -3.76 -19.08 -7.27
C GLU A 23 -2.76 -18.79 -6.14
N TYR A 24 -3.24 -18.28 -4.99
CA TYR A 24 -2.40 -18.02 -3.83
C TYR A 24 -1.67 -19.28 -3.36
N TYR A 25 -2.39 -20.39 -3.16
CA TYR A 25 -1.78 -21.65 -2.72
C TYR A 25 -0.92 -22.30 -3.81
N MET A 26 -1.25 -22.13 -5.09
CA MET A 26 -0.40 -22.57 -6.21
C MET A 26 0.98 -21.88 -6.16
N LEU A 27 1.00 -20.55 -6.05
CA LEU A 27 2.24 -19.77 -5.97
C LEU A 27 3.00 -20.03 -4.67
N ARG A 28 2.30 -20.13 -3.53
CA ARG A 28 2.88 -20.48 -2.23
C ARG A 28 3.57 -21.86 -2.25
N ASN A 29 2.89 -22.89 -2.77
CA ASN A 29 3.45 -24.24 -2.85
C ASN A 29 4.65 -24.30 -3.79
N THR A 30 4.60 -23.54 -4.89
CA THR A 30 5.72 -23.42 -5.82
C THR A 30 6.93 -22.76 -5.14
N ALA A 31 6.72 -21.69 -4.37
CA ALA A 31 7.78 -21.06 -3.59
C ALA A 31 8.50 -22.07 -2.70
N ILE A 32 7.74 -22.79 -1.87
CA ILE A 32 8.28 -23.77 -0.93
C ILE A 32 9.09 -24.85 -1.67
N LYS A 33 8.59 -25.36 -2.82
CA LYS A 33 9.30 -26.37 -3.62
C LYS A 33 10.62 -25.85 -4.18
N VAL A 34 10.62 -24.64 -4.75
CA VAL A 34 11.80 -24.02 -5.37
C VAL A 34 12.88 -23.74 -4.32
N ILE A 35 12.51 -23.14 -3.19
CA ILE A 35 13.46 -22.80 -2.13
C ILE A 35 14.06 -24.06 -1.49
N ARG A 36 13.27 -25.13 -1.32
CA ARG A 36 13.78 -26.44 -0.89
C ARG A 36 14.75 -27.05 -1.89
N HIS A 37 14.43 -26.97 -3.18
CA HIS A 37 15.30 -27.49 -4.24
C HIS A 37 16.65 -26.78 -4.28
N PHE A 38 16.68 -25.46 -4.06
CA PHE A 38 17.92 -24.69 -3.96
C PHE A 38 18.68 -24.86 -2.64
N GLY A 39 18.09 -25.52 -1.64
CA GLY A 39 18.74 -25.74 -0.34
C GLY A 39 18.97 -24.45 0.46
N ILE A 40 18.14 -23.43 0.26
CA ILE A 40 18.29 -22.14 0.95
C ILE A 40 17.90 -22.29 2.42
N VAL A 41 18.79 -21.86 3.32
CA VAL A 41 18.56 -21.78 4.77
C VAL A 41 18.65 -20.33 5.21
N GLY A 42 17.56 -19.78 5.73
CA GLY A 42 17.44 -18.37 6.10
C GLY A 42 16.19 -17.75 5.49
N GLU A 43 16.36 -16.57 4.87
CA GLU A 43 15.29 -15.85 4.18
C GLU A 43 15.65 -15.61 2.72
N CYS A 44 14.62 -15.54 1.88
CA CYS A 44 14.75 -15.23 0.47
C CYS A 44 13.48 -14.56 -0.06
N ASN A 45 13.63 -13.82 -1.15
CA ASN A 45 12.50 -13.27 -1.92
C ASN A 45 12.36 -14.00 -3.26
N ILE A 46 11.14 -14.38 -3.62
CA ILE A 46 10.80 -14.99 -4.92
C ILE A 46 9.78 -14.12 -5.63
N GLN A 47 9.93 -13.98 -6.95
CA GLN A 47 9.06 -13.16 -7.79
C GLN A 47 8.40 -13.98 -8.88
N TYR A 48 7.15 -13.65 -9.18
CA TYR A 48 6.32 -14.30 -10.19
C TYR A 48 5.74 -13.28 -11.15
N ALA A 49 5.48 -13.72 -12.38
CA ALA A 49 4.52 -13.09 -13.28
C ALA A 49 3.35 -14.05 -13.46
N LEU A 50 2.15 -13.66 -13.04
CA LEU A 50 0.92 -14.44 -13.21
C LEU A 50 0.11 -13.83 -14.37
N ASN A 51 -0.40 -14.67 -15.26
CA ASN A 51 -1.31 -14.28 -16.32
C ASN A 51 -2.66 -13.86 -15.71
N PRO A 52 -3.19 -12.66 -15.99
CA PRO A 52 -4.45 -12.19 -15.38
C PRO A 52 -5.71 -12.94 -15.86
N HIS A 53 -5.58 -13.82 -16.86
CA HIS A 53 -6.70 -14.56 -17.46
C HIS A 53 -6.57 -16.08 -17.31
N SER A 54 -5.52 -16.58 -16.66
CA SER A 54 -5.32 -18.01 -16.44
C SER A 54 -4.37 -18.30 -15.28
N GLU A 55 -4.26 -19.57 -14.89
CA GLU A 55 -3.29 -20.01 -13.86
C GLU A 55 -1.85 -20.12 -14.39
N GLU A 56 -1.58 -19.69 -15.64
CA GLU A 56 -0.24 -19.65 -16.19
C GLU A 56 0.61 -18.62 -15.44
N PHE A 57 1.77 -19.06 -14.95
CA PHE A 57 2.71 -18.17 -14.29
C PHE A 57 4.16 -18.52 -14.63
N PHE A 58 5.02 -17.53 -14.50
CA PHE A 58 6.47 -17.67 -14.65
C PHE A 58 7.16 -17.29 -13.35
N ILE A 59 8.18 -18.06 -12.97
CA ILE A 59 9.12 -17.66 -11.93
C ILE A 59 10.12 -16.70 -12.57
N ILE A 60 10.22 -15.48 -12.04
CA ILE A 60 11.09 -14.45 -12.61
C ILE A 60 12.49 -14.57 -12.01
N GLU A 61 12.60 -14.53 -10.69
CA GLU A 61 13.87 -14.65 -9.98
C GLU A 61 13.69 -15.11 -8.54
N VAL A 62 14.80 -15.57 -7.94
CA VAL A 62 14.94 -15.81 -6.50
C VAL A 62 16.15 -15.05 -6.00
N ASN A 63 15.92 -14.18 -5.01
CA ASN A 63 16.97 -13.51 -4.26
C ASN A 63 17.22 -14.29 -2.97
N ALA A 64 18.28 -15.09 -2.91
CA ALA A 64 18.67 -15.90 -1.75
C ALA A 64 19.36 -15.06 -0.65
N ARG A 65 18.72 -13.96 -0.25
CA ARG A 65 19.19 -13.02 0.77
C ARG A 65 18.04 -12.11 1.20
N LEU A 66 18.28 -11.38 2.30
CA LEU A 66 17.48 -10.23 2.66
C LEU A 66 17.45 -9.20 1.53
N SER A 67 16.27 -8.62 1.35
CA SER A 67 15.97 -7.67 0.28
C SER A 67 15.21 -6.45 0.82
N ARG A 68 15.05 -5.43 -0.02
CA ARG A 68 14.15 -4.30 0.25
C ARG A 68 12.72 -4.79 0.51
N SER A 69 12.27 -5.78 -0.26
CA SER A 69 10.98 -6.45 -0.08
C SER A 69 10.87 -7.17 1.27
N SER A 70 11.97 -7.76 1.76
CA SER A 70 12.02 -8.40 3.08
C SER A 70 11.88 -7.34 4.19
N ALA A 71 12.55 -6.20 4.06
CA ALA A 71 12.41 -5.10 5.01
C ALA A 71 10.97 -4.55 5.03
N LEU A 72 10.37 -4.34 3.85
CA LEU A 72 8.97 -3.95 3.71
C LEU A 72 8.03 -4.98 4.36
N ALA A 73 8.22 -6.26 4.07
CA ALA A 73 7.41 -7.34 4.64
C ALA A 73 7.53 -7.40 6.16
N SER A 74 8.73 -7.22 6.74
CA SER A 74 8.89 -7.15 8.19
C SER A 74 8.17 -5.98 8.83
N LYS A 75 8.13 -4.82 8.17
CA LYS A 75 7.38 -3.65 8.65
C LYS A 75 5.87 -3.81 8.46
N ALA A 76 5.45 -4.43 7.36
CA ALA A 76 4.05 -4.69 7.06
C ALA A 76 3.43 -5.72 8.03
N THR A 77 4.18 -6.74 8.42
CA THR A 77 3.66 -7.89 9.19
C THR A 77 3.99 -7.84 10.67
N GLY A 78 4.96 -7.00 11.08
CA GLY A 78 5.58 -7.09 12.41
C GLY A 78 6.54 -8.26 12.59
N TYR A 79 6.67 -9.16 11.59
CA TYR A 79 7.53 -10.34 11.66
C TYR A 79 8.99 -10.00 11.33
N PRO A 80 9.95 -10.15 12.25
CA PRO A 80 11.33 -9.67 12.06
C PRO A 80 12.17 -10.67 11.24
N LEU A 81 11.98 -10.67 9.91
CA LEU A 81 12.58 -11.63 8.97
C LEU A 81 14.10 -11.72 9.11
N ALA A 82 14.81 -10.59 9.20
CA ALA A 82 16.26 -10.57 9.35
C ALA A 82 16.74 -11.23 10.66
N TYR A 83 16.04 -10.97 11.77
CA TYR A 83 16.35 -11.57 13.06
C TYR A 83 16.13 -13.08 13.04
N VAL A 84 15.01 -13.52 12.46
CA VAL A 84 14.69 -14.95 12.32
C VAL A 84 15.69 -15.65 11.39
N ALA A 85 16.03 -15.03 10.25
CA ALA A 85 17.02 -15.57 9.31
C ALA A 85 18.40 -15.76 9.98
N ALA A 86 18.83 -14.81 10.81
CA ALA A 86 20.08 -14.92 11.56
C ALA A 86 20.05 -16.09 12.57
N LYS A 87 18.91 -16.35 13.22
CA LYS A 87 18.75 -17.51 14.11
C LYS A 87 18.76 -18.83 13.35
N LEU A 88 18.12 -18.89 12.17
CA LEU A 88 18.15 -20.06 11.29
C LEU A 88 19.58 -20.39 10.82
N ALA A 89 20.39 -19.36 10.53
CA ALA A 89 21.80 -19.54 10.17
C ALA A 89 22.65 -20.16 11.30
N LEU A 90 22.19 -20.05 12.56
CA LEU A 90 22.80 -20.71 13.72
C LEU A 90 22.22 -22.12 13.98
N GLY A 91 21.42 -22.66 13.06
CA GLY A 91 20.79 -23.97 13.20
C GLY A 91 19.58 -24.01 14.15
N ILE A 92 19.06 -22.85 14.58
CA ILE A 92 17.90 -22.77 15.48
C ILE A 92 16.62 -22.84 14.63
N PRO A 93 15.78 -23.88 14.76
CA PRO A 93 14.62 -24.05 13.90
C PRO A 93 13.46 -23.12 14.31
N LEU A 94 12.58 -22.78 13.36
CA LEU A 94 11.45 -21.84 13.55
C LEU A 94 10.58 -22.12 14.80
N PRO A 95 10.22 -23.38 15.15
CA PRO A 95 9.38 -23.66 16.33
C PRO A 95 10.04 -23.29 17.66
N ILE A 96 11.35 -23.10 17.70
CA ILE A 96 12.10 -22.74 18.92
C ILE A 96 12.25 -21.22 19.06
N ILE A 97 12.23 -20.49 17.94
CA ILE A 97 12.35 -19.03 17.93
C ILE A 97 11.02 -18.45 18.42
N LYS A 98 11.05 -17.63 19.47
CA LYS A 98 9.83 -16.95 19.97
C LYS A 98 9.41 -15.80 19.06
N ASN A 99 8.10 -15.62 18.90
CA ASN A 99 7.52 -14.42 18.30
C ASN A 99 7.58 -13.27 19.32
N SER A 100 8.41 -12.26 19.06
CA SER A 100 8.59 -11.13 19.96
C SER A 100 7.38 -10.19 20.06
N VAL A 101 6.43 -10.26 19.12
CA VAL A 101 5.24 -9.40 19.13
C VAL A 101 4.20 -9.91 20.11
N THR A 102 3.92 -11.22 20.09
CA THR A 102 2.90 -11.85 20.95
C THR A 102 3.49 -12.42 22.26
N GLY A 103 4.78 -12.76 22.28
CA GLY A 103 5.48 -13.30 23.46
C GLY A 103 5.14 -14.75 23.84
N VAL A 104 4.00 -15.26 23.37
CA VAL A 104 3.46 -16.60 23.71
C VAL A 104 3.52 -17.59 22.56
N THR A 105 3.71 -17.12 21.32
CA THR A 105 3.80 -17.97 20.11
C THR A 105 5.24 -18.10 19.61
N THR A 106 5.45 -18.96 18.61
CA THR A 106 6.74 -19.17 17.95
C THR A 106 6.83 -18.39 16.64
N ALA A 107 8.00 -18.37 16.00
CA ALA A 107 8.18 -17.81 14.66
C ALA A 107 7.69 -18.76 13.55
N CYS A 108 7.18 -19.96 13.88
CA CYS A 108 6.75 -20.94 12.89
C CYS A 108 5.28 -20.76 12.48
N PHE A 109 4.96 -19.65 11.83
CA PHE A 109 3.62 -19.34 11.33
C PHE A 109 3.66 -18.41 10.13
N GLU A 110 2.52 -18.22 9.47
CA GLU A 110 2.34 -17.21 8.42
C GLU A 110 1.53 -16.04 9.00
N PRO A 111 2.06 -14.79 8.99
CA PRO A 111 1.33 -13.65 9.51
C PRO A 111 -0.03 -13.43 8.84
N SER A 112 -1.00 -12.98 9.64
CA SER A 112 -2.31 -12.51 9.17
C SER A 112 -2.44 -11.02 9.44
N LEU A 113 -2.99 -10.28 8.47
CA LEU A 113 -3.11 -8.83 8.52
C LEU A 113 -4.59 -8.45 8.40
N ASP A 114 -5.10 -7.67 9.34
CA ASP A 114 -6.44 -7.09 9.34
C ASP A 114 -6.46 -5.63 8.81
N TYR A 115 -5.40 -5.29 8.06
CA TYR A 115 -5.17 -4.01 7.41
C TYR A 115 -4.46 -4.20 6.07
N CYS A 116 -4.47 -3.13 5.28
CA CYS A 116 -3.79 -2.99 4.01
C CYS A 116 -2.55 -2.11 4.16
N VAL A 117 -1.43 -2.56 3.60
CA VAL A 117 -0.17 -1.81 3.55
C VAL A 117 0.11 -1.42 2.11
N VAL A 118 0.40 -0.14 1.87
CA VAL A 118 0.75 0.37 0.55
C VAL A 118 2.14 0.99 0.60
N LYS A 119 3.03 0.50 -0.26
CA LYS A 119 4.34 1.09 -0.52
C LYS A 119 4.29 1.90 -1.81
N VAL A 120 4.82 3.12 -1.76
CA VAL A 120 5.01 3.99 -2.94
C VAL A 120 6.48 4.40 -3.03
N PRO A 121 7.14 4.25 -4.19
CA PRO A 121 8.51 4.73 -4.37
C PRO A 121 8.58 6.26 -4.35
N ARG A 122 9.75 6.78 -3.97
CA ARG A 122 10.10 8.21 -4.05
C ARG A 122 11.10 8.41 -5.19
N TRP A 123 10.84 9.42 -6.00
CA TRP A 123 11.71 9.84 -7.09
C TRP A 123 12.12 11.29 -6.94
N ASP A 124 13.35 11.60 -7.35
CA ASP A 124 13.92 12.95 -7.41
C ASP A 124 14.45 13.25 -8.83
N LEU A 125 13.73 12.77 -9.87
CA LEU A 125 14.17 12.87 -11.27
C LEU A 125 14.28 14.31 -11.78
N ALA A 126 13.52 15.24 -11.21
CA ALA A 126 13.58 16.66 -11.56
C ALA A 126 14.95 17.31 -11.28
N LYS A 127 15.82 16.68 -10.48
CA LYS A 127 17.20 17.14 -10.26
C LYS A 127 18.15 16.79 -11.42
N PHE A 128 17.69 16.02 -12.41
CA PHE A 128 18.53 15.44 -13.45
C PHE A 128 17.95 15.71 -14.86
N ASP A 129 18.25 16.88 -15.44
CA ASP A 129 17.68 17.33 -16.72
C ASP A 129 17.86 16.36 -17.91
N ARG A 130 18.92 15.56 -17.89
CA ARG A 130 19.26 14.60 -18.97
C ARG A 130 18.74 13.19 -18.72
N VAL A 131 18.03 12.97 -17.61
CA VAL A 131 17.51 11.64 -17.25
C VAL A 131 16.05 11.54 -17.65
N SER A 132 15.70 10.46 -18.35
CA SER A 132 14.30 10.17 -18.69
C SER A 132 13.47 9.92 -17.43
N THR A 133 12.29 10.55 -17.37
CA THR A 133 11.27 10.34 -16.32
C THR A 133 10.52 9.03 -16.46
N LYS A 134 10.68 8.32 -17.58
CA LYS A 134 10.07 6.99 -17.78
C LYS A 134 10.66 5.99 -16.79
N ILE A 135 9.80 5.19 -16.17
CA ILE A 135 10.19 4.11 -15.26
C ILE A 135 10.02 2.76 -15.97
N GLY A 136 10.76 1.75 -15.52
CA GLY A 136 10.78 0.44 -16.17
C GLY A 136 11.53 -0.58 -15.31
N SER A 137 12.20 -1.54 -15.94
CA SER A 137 12.90 -2.64 -15.24
C SER A 137 14.16 -2.21 -14.48
N SER A 138 14.76 -1.07 -14.80
CA SER A 138 15.88 -0.51 -14.04
C SER A 138 15.38 0.51 -13.03
N MET A 139 15.78 0.33 -11.76
CA MET A 139 15.43 1.26 -10.69
C MET A 139 16.04 2.66 -10.91
N LYS A 140 15.26 3.68 -10.55
CA LYS A 140 15.62 5.11 -10.50
C LYS A 140 15.10 5.81 -9.24
N SER A 141 14.18 5.18 -8.51
CA SER A 141 13.69 5.64 -7.21
C SER A 141 14.83 5.73 -6.20
N VAL A 142 14.79 6.77 -5.38
CA VAL A 142 15.81 7.10 -4.38
C VAL A 142 15.39 6.70 -2.97
N GLY A 143 14.14 6.28 -2.81
CA GLY A 143 13.57 5.83 -1.55
C GLY A 143 12.17 5.28 -1.74
N GLU A 144 11.51 4.99 -0.63
CA GLU A 144 10.13 4.51 -0.61
C GLU A 144 9.46 4.90 0.70
N VAL A 145 8.14 5.00 0.68
CA VAL A 145 7.31 5.20 1.85
C VAL A 145 6.35 4.03 1.99
N MET A 146 5.91 3.78 3.22
CA MET A 146 4.94 2.74 3.55
C MET A 146 3.84 3.34 4.41
N ALA A 147 2.59 3.16 3.99
CA ALA A 147 1.42 3.53 4.79
C ALA A 147 0.52 2.34 5.07
N ILE A 148 -0.16 2.40 6.20
CA ILE A 148 -1.08 1.36 6.69
C ILE A 148 -2.47 1.99 6.84
N GLY A 149 -3.51 1.29 6.42
CA GLY A 149 -4.91 1.66 6.59
C GLY A 149 -5.79 0.41 6.51
N ARG A 150 -7.05 0.47 6.95
CA ARG A 150 -7.95 -0.71 6.90
C ARG A 150 -8.73 -0.83 5.59
N SER A 151 -8.49 0.09 4.67
CA SER A 151 -8.90 0.02 3.27
C SER A 151 -7.73 0.39 2.37
N PHE A 152 -7.78 -0.06 1.11
CA PHE A 152 -6.78 0.34 0.13
C PHE A 152 -6.79 1.86 -0.07
N GLU A 153 -7.98 2.46 -0.17
CA GLU A 153 -8.14 3.90 -0.38
C GLU A 153 -7.45 4.70 0.74
N GLU A 154 -7.66 4.30 2.00
CA GLU A 154 -7.03 4.94 3.17
C GLU A 154 -5.50 4.84 3.12
N ALA A 155 -4.97 3.63 2.93
CA ALA A 155 -3.54 3.39 2.90
C ALA A 155 -2.87 4.07 1.70
N PHE A 156 -3.51 4.02 0.52
CA PHE A 156 -3.01 4.61 -0.72
C PHE A 156 -2.89 6.13 -0.62
N GLN A 157 -3.93 6.82 -0.15
CA GLN A 157 -3.88 8.27 0.01
C GLN A 157 -2.87 8.70 1.09
N LYS A 158 -2.73 7.94 2.18
CA LYS A 158 -1.67 8.17 3.18
C LYS A 158 -0.28 8.02 2.56
N ALA A 159 -0.05 6.98 1.76
CA ALA A 159 1.24 6.76 1.12
C ALA A 159 1.60 7.89 0.17
N LEU A 160 0.67 8.35 -0.67
CA LEU A 160 0.91 9.47 -1.59
C LEU A 160 1.33 10.76 -0.87
N ARG A 161 0.73 11.06 0.28
CA ARG A 161 1.13 12.19 1.12
C ARG A 161 2.51 12.06 1.75
N MET A 162 2.95 10.84 2.03
CA MET A 162 4.28 10.59 2.59
C MET A 162 5.38 10.77 1.53
N VAL A 163 5.07 10.55 0.24
CA VAL A 163 6.06 10.67 -0.83
C VAL A 163 6.51 12.11 -1.02
N ASP A 164 5.61 13.09 -0.95
CA ASP A 164 5.91 14.49 -1.24
C ASP A 164 5.03 15.41 -0.41
N GLU A 165 5.63 16.39 0.25
CA GLU A 165 4.92 17.37 1.09
C GLU A 165 3.90 18.22 0.32
N ASN A 166 4.07 18.33 -1.01
CA ASN A 166 3.17 19.07 -1.89
C ASN A 166 2.00 18.22 -2.39
N VAL A 167 2.01 16.91 -2.13
CA VAL A 167 0.94 15.99 -2.53
C VAL A 167 -0.01 15.78 -1.35
N ASN A 168 -1.28 16.14 -1.53
CA ASN A 168 -2.28 16.04 -0.45
C ASN A 168 -3.05 14.70 -0.45
N GLY A 169 -2.83 13.86 -1.45
CA GLY A 169 -3.53 12.59 -1.67
C GLY A 169 -3.55 12.22 -3.16
N PHE A 170 -4.54 11.43 -3.57
CA PHE A 170 -4.75 11.09 -4.98
C PHE A 170 -5.49 12.23 -5.68
N ASP A 171 -4.73 13.27 -6.04
CA ASP A 171 -5.25 14.56 -6.51
C ASP A 171 -5.29 14.63 -8.06
N PRO A 172 -6.47 14.87 -8.67
CA PRO A 172 -6.63 14.93 -10.12
C PRO A 172 -6.12 16.22 -10.78
N TYR A 173 -5.72 17.23 -10.00
CA TYR A 173 -5.32 18.55 -10.53
C TYR A 173 -3.81 18.75 -10.62
N ILE A 174 -3.00 17.82 -10.10
CA ILE A 174 -1.53 17.90 -10.12
C ILE A 174 -0.97 17.73 -11.54
N LYS A 175 -1.62 16.92 -12.38
CA LYS A 175 -1.21 16.66 -13.76
C LYS A 175 -2.39 16.75 -14.71
N GLN A 176 -2.09 16.98 -15.98
CA GLN A 176 -3.06 16.84 -17.06
C GLN A 176 -3.05 15.40 -17.58
N VAL A 177 -4.17 15.00 -18.16
CA VAL A 177 -4.31 13.70 -18.82
C VAL A 177 -3.34 13.61 -20.00
N ASN A 178 -2.60 12.51 -20.05
CA ASN A 178 -1.70 12.16 -21.14
C ASN A 178 -1.75 10.64 -21.35
N ASP A 179 -2.40 10.20 -22.42
CA ASP A 179 -2.55 8.77 -22.75
C ASP A 179 -1.18 8.09 -22.98
N ASN A 180 -0.16 8.82 -23.44
CA ASN A 180 1.18 8.26 -23.63
C ASN A 180 1.84 7.96 -22.28
N ASP A 181 1.74 8.85 -21.30
CA ASP A 181 2.32 8.61 -19.96
C ASP A 181 1.52 7.58 -19.14
N LEU A 182 0.26 7.31 -19.52
CA LEU A 182 -0.51 6.18 -18.98
C LEU A 182 -0.01 4.85 -19.55
N ARG A 183 0.37 4.79 -20.83
CA ARG A 183 0.96 3.60 -21.48
C ARG A 183 2.42 3.39 -21.10
N GLU A 184 3.21 4.46 -21.19
CA GLU A 184 4.63 4.50 -20.88
C GLU A 184 4.82 5.14 -19.50
N PRO A 185 4.93 4.33 -18.44
CA PRO A 185 4.84 4.81 -17.07
C PRO A 185 5.96 5.81 -16.74
N THR A 186 5.59 6.86 -15.99
CA THR A 186 6.53 7.85 -15.41
C THR A 186 6.37 7.91 -13.89
N ASP A 187 7.26 8.62 -13.21
CA ASP A 187 7.19 8.90 -11.77
C ASP A 187 5.92 9.67 -11.35
N LYS A 188 5.17 10.24 -12.31
CA LYS A 188 3.92 10.99 -12.08
C LYS A 188 2.67 10.30 -12.62
N ARG A 189 2.77 9.05 -13.09
CA ARG A 189 1.67 8.29 -13.71
C ARG A 189 0.39 8.28 -12.88
N MET A 190 0.49 8.14 -11.55
CA MET A 190 -0.68 8.10 -10.66
C MET A 190 -1.51 9.39 -10.72
N PHE A 191 -0.88 10.56 -10.81
CA PHE A 191 -1.61 11.83 -10.90
C PHE A 191 -2.23 12.06 -12.28
N ILE A 192 -1.61 11.49 -13.33
CA ILE A 192 -2.20 11.47 -14.68
C ILE A 192 -3.43 10.54 -14.70
N LEU A 193 -3.36 9.43 -13.98
CA LEU A 193 -4.49 8.49 -13.80
C LEU A 193 -5.64 9.15 -13.03
N ALA A 194 -5.34 9.88 -11.94
CA ALA A 194 -6.32 10.67 -11.20
C ALA A 194 -7.03 11.69 -12.11
N ALA A 195 -6.26 12.44 -12.90
CA ALA A 195 -6.79 13.40 -13.87
C ALA A 195 -7.67 12.72 -14.94
N ALA A 196 -7.29 11.52 -15.38
CA ALA A 196 -8.03 10.77 -16.40
C ALA A 196 -9.40 10.29 -15.87
N LEU A 197 -9.43 9.75 -14.65
CA LEU A 197 -10.67 9.43 -13.95
C LEU A 197 -11.55 10.67 -13.81
N LYS A 198 -10.97 11.82 -13.43
CA LYS A 198 -11.71 13.08 -13.28
C LYS A 198 -12.31 13.59 -14.59
N LYS A 199 -11.62 13.38 -15.71
CA LYS A 199 -12.14 13.66 -17.08
C LYS A 199 -13.13 12.61 -17.59
N GLY A 200 -13.50 11.63 -16.77
CA GLY A 200 -14.52 10.63 -17.12
C GLY A 200 -14.01 9.45 -17.95
N TYR A 201 -12.70 9.14 -17.92
CA TYR A 201 -12.22 7.91 -18.55
C TYR A 201 -12.81 6.69 -17.85
N SER A 202 -13.24 5.69 -18.64
CA SER A 202 -13.69 4.41 -18.08
C SER A 202 -12.54 3.61 -17.46
N VAL A 203 -12.88 2.77 -16.49
CA VAL A 203 -11.94 1.85 -15.85
C VAL A 203 -11.32 0.90 -16.88
N ASP A 204 -12.11 0.41 -17.84
CA ASP A 204 -11.62 -0.48 -18.91
C ASP A 204 -10.62 0.22 -19.82
N LYS A 205 -10.87 1.49 -20.17
CA LYS A 205 -9.90 2.28 -20.95
C LYS A 205 -8.59 2.42 -20.17
N LEU A 206 -8.66 2.70 -18.87
CA LEU A 206 -7.47 2.81 -18.03
C LEU A 206 -6.75 1.48 -17.86
N TYR A 207 -7.46 0.36 -17.78
CA TYR A 207 -6.88 -0.97 -17.80
C TYR A 207 -6.12 -1.22 -19.11
N GLU A 208 -6.71 -0.89 -20.26
CA GLU A 208 -6.05 -1.06 -21.54
C GLU A 208 -4.79 -0.20 -21.69
N LEU A 209 -4.82 1.02 -21.18
CA LEU A 209 -3.65 1.90 -21.20
C LEU A 209 -2.58 1.44 -20.21
N THR A 210 -2.97 0.97 -19.02
CA THR A 210 -2.02 0.85 -17.90
C THR A 210 -1.64 -0.57 -17.52
N LYS A 211 -2.52 -1.53 -17.81
CA LYS A 211 -2.54 -2.92 -17.33
C LYS A 211 -2.51 -3.03 -15.79
N ILE A 212 -2.90 -1.97 -15.09
CA ILE A 212 -3.19 -2.01 -13.64
C ILE A 212 -4.53 -2.71 -13.46
N ASP A 213 -4.59 -3.69 -12.55
CA ASP A 213 -5.78 -4.49 -12.29
C ASP A 213 -7.03 -3.64 -12.02
N LEU A 214 -8.17 -4.09 -12.56
CA LEU A 214 -9.46 -3.42 -12.46
C LEU A 214 -9.87 -3.15 -11.01
N TRP A 215 -9.51 -4.01 -10.07
CA TRP A 215 -9.80 -3.81 -8.66
C TRP A 215 -9.17 -2.52 -8.15
N PHE A 216 -7.87 -2.30 -8.40
CA PHE A 216 -7.18 -1.09 -7.98
C PHE A 216 -7.72 0.16 -8.69
N LEU A 217 -8.02 0.05 -9.99
CA LEU A 217 -8.58 1.16 -10.76
C LEU A 217 -9.96 1.57 -10.25
N ASN A 218 -10.83 0.61 -9.91
CA ASN A 218 -12.12 0.90 -9.28
C ASN A 218 -11.96 1.56 -7.91
N LYS A 219 -10.99 1.10 -7.11
CA LYS A 219 -10.68 1.72 -5.81
C LYS A 219 -10.17 3.15 -5.96
N MET A 220 -9.34 3.42 -6.96
CA MET A 220 -8.92 4.78 -7.32
C MET A 220 -10.09 5.63 -7.83
N LYS A 221 -11.02 5.03 -8.59
CA LYS A 221 -12.24 5.70 -9.04
C LYS A 221 -13.12 6.11 -7.86
N ASN A 222 -13.29 5.27 -6.83
CA ASN A 222 -14.03 5.63 -5.61
C ASN A 222 -13.52 6.94 -5.00
N ILE A 223 -12.19 7.11 -4.94
CA ILE A 223 -11.57 8.34 -4.41
C ILE A 223 -11.95 9.55 -5.26
N ILE A 224 -11.85 9.44 -6.59
CA ILE A 224 -12.13 10.56 -7.51
C ILE A 224 -13.61 10.90 -7.58
N ASP A 225 -14.48 9.89 -7.56
CA ASP A 225 -15.93 10.08 -7.49
C ASP A 225 -16.30 10.87 -6.23
N TYR A 226 -15.78 10.45 -5.06
CA TYR A 226 -16.03 11.13 -3.80
C TYR A 226 -15.41 12.54 -3.76
N TYR A 227 -14.23 12.73 -4.37
CA TYR A 227 -13.67 14.07 -4.57
C TYR A 227 -14.67 14.97 -5.33
N GLY A 228 -15.29 14.45 -6.39
CA GLY A 228 -16.32 15.16 -7.15
C GLY A 228 -17.63 15.39 -6.38
N GLU A 229 -17.98 14.54 -5.42
CA GLU A 229 -19.09 14.79 -4.50
C GLU A 229 -18.79 15.94 -3.54
N LEU A 230 -17.57 15.97 -2.96
CA LEU A 230 -17.13 17.05 -2.10
C LEU A 230 -17.17 18.41 -2.81
N GLU A 231 -16.70 18.48 -4.07
CA GLU A 231 -16.72 19.72 -4.85
C GLU A 231 -18.12 20.26 -5.17
N LYS A 232 -19.14 19.40 -5.17
CA LYS A 232 -20.54 19.81 -5.43
C LYS A 232 -21.22 20.36 -4.18
N LEU A 233 -20.57 20.29 -3.01
CA LEU A 233 -21.14 20.80 -1.77
C LEU A 233 -21.20 22.33 -1.81
N ASN A 234 -22.41 22.85 -2.04
CA ASN A 234 -22.71 24.28 -1.98
C ASN A 234 -23.05 24.77 -0.55
N GLY A 235 -22.54 24.10 0.50
CA GLY A 235 -22.99 24.34 1.87
C GLY A 235 -22.30 23.51 2.96
N SER A 236 -23.04 23.24 4.05
CA SER A 236 -22.53 22.61 5.27
C SER A 236 -22.12 21.15 5.06
N MET A 237 -20.89 20.84 5.48
CA MET A 237 -20.34 19.50 5.55
C MET A 237 -20.98 18.76 6.74
N THR A 238 -21.69 17.66 6.49
CA THR A 238 -22.27 16.85 7.57
C THR A 238 -21.22 15.95 8.23
N PRO A 239 -21.43 15.50 9.48
CA PRO A 239 -20.53 14.56 10.14
C PRO A 239 -20.31 13.26 9.34
N GLN A 240 -21.36 12.77 8.67
CA GLN A 240 -21.30 11.53 7.88
C GLN A 240 -20.40 11.68 6.66
N ILE A 241 -20.55 12.79 5.92
CA ILE A 241 -19.73 13.08 4.74
C ILE A 241 -18.27 13.26 5.16
N LEU A 242 -18.02 14.01 6.23
CA LEU A 242 -16.68 14.24 6.74
C LEU A 242 -16.03 12.92 7.20
N ASN A 243 -16.76 12.11 7.99
CA ASN A 243 -16.24 10.84 8.46
C ASN A 243 -15.92 9.87 7.31
N HIS A 244 -16.79 9.77 6.29
CA HIS A 244 -16.53 8.93 5.14
C HIS A 244 -15.30 9.41 4.35
N ALA A 245 -15.13 10.74 4.18
CA ALA A 245 -13.93 11.31 3.56
C ALA A 245 -12.65 10.85 4.29
N LYS A 246 -12.68 10.86 5.63
CA LYS A 246 -11.56 10.41 6.46
C LYS A 246 -11.33 8.90 6.33
N GLN A 247 -12.38 8.09 6.30
CA GLN A 247 -12.31 6.63 6.15
C GLN A 247 -11.71 6.16 4.83
N ILE A 248 -11.89 6.92 3.75
CA ILE A 248 -11.24 6.65 2.45
C ILE A 248 -9.91 7.41 2.29
N GLY A 249 -9.40 8.02 3.36
CA GLY A 249 -8.04 8.54 3.44
C GLY A 249 -7.83 10.00 3.07
N PHE A 250 -8.86 10.81 2.86
CA PHE A 250 -8.69 12.23 2.55
C PHE A 250 -8.02 12.98 3.70
N SER A 251 -7.05 13.83 3.39
CA SER A 251 -6.49 14.76 4.35
C SER A 251 -7.42 15.95 4.59
N ASP A 252 -7.29 16.62 5.74
CA ASP A 252 -8.06 17.84 6.02
C ASP A 252 -7.80 18.91 4.94
N LYS A 253 -6.55 18.99 4.45
CA LYS A 253 -6.12 19.87 3.36
C LYS A 253 -6.75 19.52 2.01
N GLN A 254 -6.88 18.24 1.68
CA GLN A 254 -7.53 17.78 0.43
C GLN A 254 -9.04 18.06 0.46
N ILE A 255 -9.70 17.84 1.60
CA ILE A 255 -11.12 18.18 1.79
C ILE A 255 -11.30 19.69 1.66
N ALA A 256 -10.46 20.48 2.33
CA ALA A 256 -10.52 21.94 2.28
C ALA A 256 -10.40 22.48 0.85
N ALA A 257 -9.49 21.91 0.04
CA ALA A 257 -9.37 22.26 -1.37
C ALA A 257 -10.64 21.94 -2.17
N ALA A 258 -11.25 20.77 -1.95
CA ALA A 258 -12.47 20.37 -2.64
C ALA A 258 -13.68 21.26 -2.30
N VAL A 259 -13.84 21.65 -1.03
CA VAL A 259 -15.00 22.45 -0.57
C VAL A 259 -14.73 23.96 -0.45
N GLN A 260 -13.63 24.44 -1.05
CA GLN A 260 -13.24 25.86 -1.05
C GLN A 260 -13.14 26.46 0.37
N SER A 261 -12.54 25.71 1.30
CA SER A 261 -12.33 26.11 2.70
C SER A 261 -10.84 26.11 3.07
N THR A 262 -10.53 26.26 4.35
CA THR A 262 -9.16 26.16 4.88
C THR A 262 -8.96 24.85 5.63
N GLU A 263 -7.73 24.33 5.63
CA GLU A 263 -7.38 23.11 6.40
C GLU A 263 -7.78 23.25 7.88
N LEU A 264 -7.54 24.43 8.46
CA LEU A 264 -7.87 24.71 9.86
C LEU A 264 -9.38 24.65 10.12
N ALA A 265 -10.20 25.18 9.22
CA ALA A 265 -11.66 25.11 9.36
C ALA A 265 -12.17 23.66 9.29
N VAL A 266 -11.64 22.85 8.35
CA VAL A 266 -11.99 21.41 8.26
C VAL A 266 -11.54 20.67 9.51
N ARG A 267 -10.34 20.95 10.04
CA ARG A 267 -9.84 20.34 11.28
C ARG A 267 -10.74 20.67 12.49
N LYS A 268 -11.10 21.94 12.66
CA LYS A 268 -12.01 22.38 13.74
C LYS A 268 -13.36 21.69 13.65
N LEU A 269 -13.96 21.67 12.47
CA LEU A 269 -15.25 21.00 12.25
C LEU A 269 -15.16 19.49 12.55
N ARG A 270 -14.05 18.86 12.16
CA ARG A 270 -13.78 17.45 12.45
C ARG A 270 -13.71 17.20 13.96
N GLU A 271 -13.05 18.08 14.71
CA GLU A 271 -12.95 18.02 16.18
C GLU A 271 -14.30 18.28 16.86
N GLU A 272 -15.08 19.27 16.40
CA GLU A 272 -16.44 19.55 16.89
C GLU A 272 -17.38 18.34 16.72
N TYR A 273 -17.20 17.57 15.63
CA TYR A 273 -17.95 16.33 15.40
C TYR A 273 -17.34 15.10 16.07
N ASN A 274 -16.27 15.25 16.86
CA ASN A 274 -15.55 14.14 17.51
C ASN A 274 -15.06 13.08 16.52
N ILE A 275 -14.70 13.48 15.30
CA ILE A 275 -14.18 12.58 14.26
C ILE A 275 -12.65 12.54 14.38
N THR A 276 -12.14 11.63 15.19
CA THR A 276 -10.69 11.42 15.37
C THR A 276 -10.29 10.02 14.92
N PRO A 277 -9.04 9.80 14.49
CA PRO A 277 -8.58 8.47 14.13
C PRO A 277 -8.38 7.62 15.39
N PHE A 278 -8.61 6.32 15.24
CA PHE A 278 -8.31 5.32 16.26
C PHE A 278 -6.88 4.79 16.12
N VAL A 279 -6.32 4.38 17.26
CA VAL A 279 -4.98 3.81 17.36
C VAL A 279 -5.10 2.30 17.33
N LYS A 280 -4.41 1.66 16.38
CA LYS A 280 -4.43 0.21 16.15
C LYS A 280 -3.04 -0.40 16.23
N GLN A 281 -2.95 -1.63 16.74
CA GLN A 281 -1.71 -2.38 16.87
C GLN A 281 -1.42 -3.22 15.62
N ILE A 282 -0.13 -3.39 15.33
CA ILE A 282 0.38 -4.42 14.44
C ILE A 282 0.79 -5.59 15.32
N ASP A 283 0.02 -6.67 15.25
CA ASP A 283 0.16 -7.82 16.15
C ASP A 283 0.70 -9.09 15.48
N THR A 284 0.79 -9.11 14.14
CA THR A 284 1.21 -10.24 13.28
C THR A 284 0.17 -11.36 13.06
N VAL A 285 -0.96 -11.35 13.78
CA VAL A 285 -1.94 -12.44 13.83
C VAL A 285 -3.39 -11.97 13.75
N ALA A 286 -3.65 -10.73 13.34
CA ALA A 286 -5.01 -10.17 13.17
C ALA A 286 -5.88 -10.36 14.43
N ALA A 287 -5.34 -9.94 15.57
CA ALA A 287 -5.94 -10.00 16.90
C ALA A 287 -6.27 -11.40 17.45
N GLU A 288 -5.77 -12.48 16.85
CA GLU A 288 -5.90 -13.84 17.42
C GLU A 288 -5.21 -13.93 18.79
N TRP A 289 -4.07 -13.25 18.94
CA TRP A 289 -3.33 -13.14 20.20
C TRP A 289 -3.02 -11.68 20.51
N PRO A 290 -3.06 -11.28 21.80
CA PRO A 290 -2.72 -9.92 22.19
C PRO A 290 -1.25 -9.60 21.88
N ALA A 291 -1.00 -8.41 21.34
CA ALA A 291 0.36 -7.90 21.15
C ALA A 291 0.91 -7.33 22.46
N SER A 292 2.12 -7.77 22.82
CA SER A 292 2.90 -7.20 23.92
C SER A 292 3.63 -5.91 23.54
N THR A 293 3.65 -5.57 22.25
CA THR A 293 4.39 -4.42 21.69
C THR A 293 3.47 -3.34 21.17
N ASN A 294 3.92 -2.08 21.23
CA ASN A 294 3.19 -0.92 20.71
C ASN A 294 3.72 -0.48 19.34
N TYR A 295 3.65 -1.38 18.35
CA TYR A 295 3.80 -0.98 16.94
C TYR A 295 2.42 -0.55 16.44
N LEU A 296 2.24 0.75 16.19
CA LEU A 296 0.94 1.36 16.00
C LEU A 296 0.74 1.99 14.61
N TYR A 297 -0.52 2.07 14.20
CA TYR A 297 -0.97 2.92 13.10
C TYR A 297 -2.30 3.61 13.45
N LEU A 298 -2.60 4.70 12.73
CA LEU A 298 -3.85 5.45 12.86
C LEU A 298 -4.81 5.13 11.71
N THR A 299 -6.09 4.95 12.02
CA THR A 299 -7.16 4.71 11.05
C THR A 299 -8.50 5.30 11.48
N TYR A 300 -9.31 5.76 10.52
CA TYR A 300 -10.70 6.15 10.77
C TYR A 300 -11.69 4.97 10.64
N ASN A 301 -11.21 3.80 10.24
CA ASN A 301 -11.99 2.58 10.07
C ASN A 301 -11.96 1.71 11.36
N GLY A 302 -12.08 2.36 12.51
CA GLY A 302 -12.14 1.73 13.82
C GLY A 302 -13.31 2.25 14.63
N CYS A 303 -13.61 1.60 15.75
CA CYS A 303 -14.60 2.06 16.73
C CYS A 303 -14.02 2.23 18.14
N THR A 304 -12.80 1.73 18.38
CA THR A 304 -12.09 1.78 19.66
C THR A 304 -10.58 1.87 19.41
N HIS A 305 -9.83 2.35 20.37
CA HIS A 305 -8.38 2.23 20.39
C HIS A 305 -7.96 0.86 20.93
N ASP A 306 -6.83 0.33 20.46
CA ASP A 306 -6.26 -0.91 20.99
C ASP A 306 -5.43 -0.66 22.27
N LEU A 307 -5.13 0.61 22.57
CA LEU A 307 -4.42 1.04 23.76
C LEU A 307 -5.31 1.89 24.66
N GLN A 308 -5.04 1.84 25.96
CA GLN A 308 -5.54 2.81 26.93
C GLN A 308 -4.61 4.02 26.96
N PHE A 309 -5.20 5.22 26.92
CA PHE A 309 -4.47 6.48 27.06
C PHE A 309 -4.68 7.02 28.48
N PRO A 310 -3.63 7.58 29.10
CA PRO A 310 -3.73 8.24 30.41
C PRO A 310 -4.60 9.50 30.36
#